data_AF-A0A0R3W9R9-F1
#
_entry.id   AF-A0A0R3W9R9-F1
#
_cell.length_a   1.000
_cell.length_b   1.000
_cell.length_c   1.000
_cell.angle_alpha   90.00
_cell.angle_beta   90.00
_cell.angle_gamma   90.00
#
_symmetry.space_group_name_H-M   'P 1'
#
loop_
_entity.id
_entity.type
_entity.pdbx_description
1 polymer ?
#
loop_
_entity_poly.entity_id
_entity_poly.type
_entity_poly.pdbx_seq_one_letter_code
_entity_poly.pdbx_strand_id
1 'polypeptide(L)'
;MNYPSRLQTFARSVSLITQRVWPAAIGGVGAYVLLQTETSHSFVKKVSLLARDFVTCMGNETSKGGSLVAKAESGYKCQDIVIREDKAHGLFLILHIHPNASAKECLQALRKIQAHVDRISPEDIRDENNELIVGLAFGPEFLAKIYPDAGKNGVEPFIFRERKNKMGQMPSTGGDILVHAVCGERGKLFELAQAVLNDMPNGAVQSVEETYGFTYRGGRDLSGFVDGTANPADETDRIEAAVSETTGGSYVLAQRWLHDMKKIATENVKTMEANVGRTKGDNIRIEPIAPTSHLGRVKRDAADTSGVMGRIVRHSLPYGIASGECGLFFIAYTKSPQIFDWALDRMTGLSHDHITDGLFHFTRPLTGAYFYSPSRVELEGIFKGGGAIGGKSFGLQRNSLL
;
A
#
# COMPACT_ATOMS: atom_id res chain seq x y z
N MET A 1 22.63 -62.87 20.58
CA MET A 1 21.65 -63.57 19.72
C MET A 1 21.42 -62.73 18.49
N ASN A 2 21.27 -63.40 17.34
CA ASN A 2 21.49 -62.91 15.99
C ASN A 2 20.41 -61.95 15.43
N TYR A 3 20.87 -61.06 14.55
CA TYR A 3 20.15 -60.34 13.48
C TYR A 3 19.55 -61.31 12.43
N PRO A 4 18.57 -60.91 11.58
CA PRO A 4 18.82 -60.12 10.34
C PRO A 4 17.72 -59.06 10.03
N SER A 5 18.01 -57.83 9.61
CA SER A 5 18.43 -57.34 8.28
C SER A 5 17.56 -57.80 7.09
N ARG A 6 16.77 -56.89 6.51
CA ARG A 6 16.48 -56.84 5.06
C ARG A 6 16.22 -55.40 4.59
N LEU A 7 17.02 -55.02 3.60
CA LEU A 7 16.97 -53.82 2.75
C LEU A 7 16.06 -54.07 1.53
N GLN A 8 15.90 -53.00 0.71
CA GLN A 8 15.41 -52.92 -0.70
C GLN A 8 13.89 -52.67 -0.89
N THR A 9 13.37 -51.72 -1.69
CA THR A 9 13.89 -50.82 -2.76
C THR A 9 12.87 -49.69 -3.06
N PHE A 10 13.37 -48.58 -3.63
CA PHE A 10 12.73 -47.48 -4.37
C PHE A 10 11.24 -47.56 -4.77
N ALA A 11 10.53 -46.44 -4.55
CA ALA A 11 9.47 -45.99 -5.45
C ALA A 11 9.48 -44.45 -5.55
N ARG A 12 9.68 -43.95 -6.78
CA ARG A 12 9.47 -42.55 -7.17
C ARG A 12 7.98 -42.22 -7.06
N SER A 13 7.64 -41.10 -6.43
CA SER A 13 6.29 -40.53 -6.50
C SER A 13 6.29 -39.39 -7.53
N VAL A 14 5.41 -39.55 -8.50
CA VAL A 14 5.18 -38.71 -9.68
C VAL A 14 4.34 -37.50 -9.28
N SER A 15 4.78 -36.32 -9.71
CA SER A 15 4.04 -35.05 -9.68
C SER A 15 2.73 -35.16 -10.47
N LEU A 16 1.60 -35.09 -9.77
CA LEU A 16 0.28 -34.94 -10.39
C LEU A 16 -0.01 -33.47 -10.67
N ILE A 17 0.14 -33.12 -11.95
CA ILE A 17 -0.36 -31.88 -12.54
C ILE A 17 -1.89 -32.02 -12.67
N THR A 18 -2.64 -31.33 -11.82
CA THR A 18 -4.09 -31.18 -12.01
C THR A 18 -4.36 -30.00 -12.93
N GLN A 19 -4.60 -30.30 -14.21
CA GLN A 19 -5.18 -29.37 -15.18
C GLN A 19 -6.57 -28.92 -14.71
N ARG A 20 -6.77 -27.59 -14.62
CA ARG A 20 -8.09 -26.98 -14.40
C ARG A 20 -8.91 -27.08 -15.70
N VAL A 21 -9.95 -27.90 -15.68
CA VAL A 21 -10.99 -27.95 -16.71
C VAL A 21 -12.08 -26.92 -16.33
N TRP A 22 -12.31 -25.94 -17.19
CA TRP A 22 -13.50 -25.07 -17.14
C TRP A 22 -14.67 -25.77 -17.84
N PRO A 23 -15.89 -25.79 -17.28
CA PRO A 23 -17.08 -26.12 -18.06
C PRO A 23 -17.54 -24.89 -18.85
N ALA A 24 -17.63 -25.05 -20.16
CA ALA A 24 -18.37 -24.16 -21.04
C ALA A 24 -19.88 -24.28 -20.79
N ALA A 25 -20.58 -23.16 -20.73
CA ALA A 25 -22.02 -23.08 -20.93
C ALA A 25 -22.35 -21.93 -21.88
N ILE A 26 -22.62 -22.30 -23.13
CA ILE A 26 -23.46 -21.59 -24.12
C ILE A 26 -24.89 -21.60 -23.54
N GLY A 27 -25.79 -20.63 -23.68
CA GLY A 27 -25.91 -19.40 -24.47
C GLY A 27 -27.31 -18.82 -24.16
N GLY A 28 -27.56 -17.57 -24.52
CA GLY A 28 -28.86 -16.94 -24.26
C GLY A 28 -28.88 -15.46 -24.60
N VAL A 29 -28.97 -15.18 -25.89
CA VAL A 29 -29.18 -13.84 -26.46
C VAL A 29 -30.55 -13.31 -26.04
N GLY A 30 -30.59 -12.09 -25.51
CA GLY A 30 -31.84 -11.39 -25.20
C GLY A 30 -31.58 -9.90 -25.08
N ALA A 31 -31.73 -9.19 -26.19
CA ALA A 31 -31.61 -7.75 -26.28
C ALA A 31 -32.75 -7.05 -25.52
N TYR A 32 -32.42 -6.05 -24.69
CA TYR A 32 -33.27 -4.88 -24.47
C TYR A 32 -32.39 -3.65 -24.29
N VAL A 33 -32.52 -2.73 -25.25
CA VAL A 33 -31.99 -1.37 -25.26
C VAL A 33 -33.14 -0.43 -24.94
N LEU A 34 -32.95 0.47 -23.96
CA LEU A 34 -33.51 1.84 -23.84
C LEU A 34 -33.01 2.38 -22.47
N LEU A 35 -31.90 3.12 -22.44
CA LEU A 35 -31.77 4.59 -22.61
C LEU A 35 -32.36 5.41 -21.45
N GLN A 36 -31.46 5.98 -20.63
CA GLN A 36 -31.41 7.38 -20.16
C GLN A 36 -30.02 7.56 -19.49
N THR A 37 -28.99 7.96 -20.23
CA THR A 37 -28.48 9.34 -20.44
C THR A 37 -28.05 10.08 -19.17
N GLU A 38 -26.77 9.98 -18.81
CA GLU A 38 -26.00 11.14 -18.35
C GLU A 38 -24.63 11.15 -19.05
N THR A 39 -24.36 12.27 -19.72
CA THR A 39 -23.25 12.53 -20.62
C THR A 39 -21.95 12.71 -19.86
N SER A 40 -21.01 11.76 -19.99
CA SER A 40 -19.64 11.92 -19.49
C SER A 40 -18.77 12.72 -20.47
N HIS A 41 -18.34 13.90 -20.04
CA HIS A 41 -17.32 14.75 -20.67
C HIS A 41 -15.91 14.09 -20.79
N SER A 42 -15.75 12.80 -20.45
CA SER A 42 -14.47 12.08 -20.51
C SER A 42 -14.19 11.38 -21.85
N PHE A 43 -15.21 11.18 -22.68
CA PHE A 43 -15.07 10.41 -23.93
C PHE A 43 -14.35 11.21 -25.03
N VAL A 44 -14.61 12.51 -25.14
CA VAL A 44 -14.00 13.37 -26.17
C VAL A 44 -12.50 13.58 -25.94
N LYS A 45 -12.03 13.56 -24.68
CA LYS A 45 -10.58 13.57 -24.36
C LYS A 45 -9.87 12.25 -24.69
N LYS A 46 -10.58 11.12 -24.62
CA LYS A 46 -10.00 9.79 -24.93
C LYS A 46 -9.68 9.61 -26.42
N VAL A 47 -10.47 10.22 -27.31
CA VAL A 47 -10.27 10.05 -28.77
C VAL A 47 -9.13 10.94 -29.31
N SER A 48 -8.85 12.10 -28.71
CA SER A 48 -7.79 13.00 -29.21
C SER A 48 -6.37 12.58 -28.84
N LEU A 49 -6.20 11.74 -27.81
CA LEU A 49 -4.89 11.19 -27.40
C LEU A 49 -4.51 9.96 -28.24
N LEU A 50 -5.46 9.05 -28.49
CA LEU A 50 -5.23 7.83 -29.28
C LEU A 50 -4.91 8.11 -30.76
N ALA A 51 -5.40 9.20 -31.34
CA ALA A 51 -5.13 9.55 -32.74
C ALA A 51 -3.73 10.15 -32.99
N ARG A 52 -3.02 10.59 -31.95
CA ARG A 52 -1.66 11.16 -32.09
C ARG A 52 -0.55 10.11 -32.07
N ASP A 53 -0.79 8.95 -31.47
CA ASP A 53 0.23 7.91 -31.31
C ASP A 53 0.16 6.81 -32.39
N PHE A 54 -0.89 6.79 -33.21
CA PHE A 54 -1.13 5.73 -34.20
C PHE A 54 -0.48 5.95 -35.57
N VAL A 55 0.16 7.10 -35.83
CA VAL A 55 0.65 7.45 -37.18
C VAL A 55 2.16 7.24 -37.38
N THR A 56 2.96 6.91 -36.36
CA THR A 56 4.42 6.96 -36.49
C THR A 56 5.18 5.63 -36.44
N CYS A 57 4.52 4.48 -36.36
CA CYS A 57 5.23 3.19 -36.30
C CYS A 57 4.55 2.10 -37.14
N MET A 58 4.67 2.20 -38.46
CA MET A 58 4.46 1.06 -39.36
C MET A 58 5.63 1.00 -40.35
N GLY A 59 6.44 -0.05 -40.23
CA GLY A 59 7.34 -0.53 -41.28
C GLY A 59 8.84 -0.46 -40.96
N ASN A 60 9.41 -1.46 -40.29
CA ASN A 60 9.96 -2.65 -40.95
C ASN A 60 10.62 -3.59 -39.91
N GLU A 61 10.21 -4.86 -39.95
CA GLU A 61 10.76 -5.95 -39.13
C GLU A 61 12.20 -6.32 -39.55
N THR A 62 13.05 -6.75 -38.60
CA THR A 62 13.58 -8.13 -38.54
C THR A 62 14.60 -8.34 -37.40
N SER A 63 14.30 -9.37 -36.59
CA SER A 63 15.20 -10.23 -35.80
C SER A 63 16.20 -9.62 -34.79
N LYS A 64 15.88 -9.77 -33.50
CA LYS A 64 16.57 -10.72 -32.59
C LYS A 64 15.79 -10.81 -31.28
N GLY A 65 15.32 -12.02 -30.98
CA GLY A 65 14.60 -12.33 -29.75
C GLY A 65 15.51 -12.15 -28.54
N GLY A 66 15.17 -11.17 -27.73
CA GLY A 66 15.64 -10.98 -26.37
C GLY A 66 14.48 -10.36 -25.60
N SER A 67 13.95 -11.10 -24.62
CA SER A 67 12.97 -10.69 -23.61
C SER A 67 11.97 -9.60 -24.02
N LEU A 68 10.79 -10.01 -24.50
CA LEU A 68 9.59 -9.14 -24.60
C LEU A 68 8.98 -8.79 -23.21
N VAL A 69 9.79 -8.81 -22.15
CA VAL A 69 9.42 -8.39 -20.79
C VAL A 69 10.48 -7.45 -20.23
N ALA A 70 10.87 -6.45 -21.02
CA ALA A 70 11.26 -5.18 -20.44
C ALA A 70 9.95 -4.39 -20.27
N LYS A 71 9.40 -4.45 -19.04
CA LYS A 71 8.24 -3.67 -18.60
C LYS A 71 8.28 -2.27 -19.21
N ALA A 72 7.16 -1.84 -19.78
CA ALA A 72 6.91 -0.42 -20.00
C ALA A 72 7.24 0.31 -18.69
N GLU A 73 8.33 1.07 -18.67
CA GLU A 73 8.73 1.86 -17.51
C GLU A 73 7.58 2.84 -17.24
N SER A 74 6.84 2.57 -16.17
CA SER A 74 5.60 3.28 -15.83
C SER A 74 5.88 4.78 -15.76
N GLY A 75 5.19 5.56 -16.61
CA GLY A 75 5.36 7.02 -16.75
C GLY A 75 4.93 7.87 -15.56
N TYR A 76 4.99 7.31 -14.34
CA TYR A 76 4.51 7.92 -13.10
C TYR A 76 5.65 8.21 -12.14
N LYS A 77 5.48 9.27 -11.35
CA LYS A 77 6.55 9.83 -10.51
C LYS A 77 6.70 9.13 -9.16
N CYS A 78 5.74 8.32 -8.70
CA CYS A 78 5.77 7.74 -7.35
C CYS A 78 6.74 6.56 -7.22
N GLN A 79 7.08 6.21 -5.97
CA GLN A 79 7.76 4.95 -5.68
C GLN A 79 6.84 3.75 -5.97
N ASP A 80 7.39 2.61 -6.36
CA ASP A 80 6.61 1.45 -6.80
C ASP A 80 5.67 0.91 -5.72
N ILE A 81 6.12 0.91 -4.47
CA ILE A 81 5.33 0.41 -3.33
C ILE A 81 3.99 1.12 -3.15
N VAL A 82 3.84 2.34 -3.70
CA VAL A 82 2.61 3.14 -3.60
C VAL A 82 1.46 2.53 -4.40
N ILE A 83 1.78 1.87 -5.53
CA ILE A 83 0.80 1.44 -6.53
C ILE A 83 0.93 -0.04 -6.92
N ARG A 84 2.07 -0.70 -6.69
CA ARG A 84 2.22 -2.12 -7.05
C ARG A 84 1.38 -3.00 -6.15
N GLU A 85 0.93 -4.15 -6.66
CA GLU A 85 0.15 -5.12 -5.89
C GLU A 85 0.96 -5.72 -4.73
N ASP A 86 0.22 -6.17 -3.70
CA ASP A 86 0.80 -6.83 -2.54
C ASP A 86 1.46 -8.16 -2.92
N LYS A 87 2.46 -8.55 -2.13
CA LYS A 87 3.10 -9.87 -2.20
C LYS A 87 2.74 -10.71 -0.98
N ALA A 88 3.22 -11.95 -0.96
CA ALA A 88 2.91 -12.90 0.12
C ALA A 88 3.32 -12.40 1.51
N HIS A 89 4.37 -11.57 1.60
CA HIS A 89 4.89 -10.99 2.83
C HIS A 89 5.18 -9.50 2.70
N GLY A 90 5.14 -8.81 3.85
CA GLY A 90 5.51 -7.40 3.98
C GLY A 90 6.43 -7.17 5.18
N LEU A 91 7.24 -6.12 5.09
CA LEU A 91 8.05 -5.54 6.16
C LEU A 91 7.55 -4.12 6.40
N PHE A 92 7.24 -3.83 7.66
CA PHE A 92 6.94 -2.50 8.14
C PHE A 92 7.97 -2.16 9.21
N LEU A 93 9.01 -1.43 8.81
CA LEU A 93 10.11 -1.03 9.67
C LEU A 93 10.04 0.48 9.92
N ILE A 94 9.66 0.88 11.13
CA ILE A 94 9.62 2.28 11.54
C ILE A 94 10.79 2.54 12.48
N LEU A 95 11.62 3.50 12.12
CA LEU A 95 12.76 3.96 12.91
C LEU A 95 12.40 5.26 13.61
N HIS A 96 12.68 5.32 14.90
CA HIS A 96 12.68 6.54 15.69
C HIS A 96 14.13 6.96 15.88
N ILE A 97 14.49 8.14 15.38
CA ILE A 97 15.84 8.65 15.34
C ILE A 97 16.09 9.53 16.57
N HIS A 98 17.20 9.28 17.24
CA HIS A 98 17.59 10.02 18.42
C HIS A 98 17.66 11.53 18.10
N PRO A 99 17.13 12.43 18.94
CA PRO A 99 17.04 13.87 18.62
C PRO A 99 18.38 14.54 18.27
N ASN A 100 19.47 14.04 18.86
CA ASN A 100 20.83 14.55 18.62
C ASN A 100 21.55 13.88 17.43
N ALA A 101 20.94 12.89 16.78
CA ALA A 101 21.52 12.22 15.63
C ALA A 101 21.44 13.11 14.38
N SER A 102 22.44 12.99 13.51
CA SER A 102 22.47 13.71 12.24
C SER A 102 21.46 13.11 11.26
N ALA A 103 20.38 13.85 10.98
CA ALA A 103 19.40 13.45 9.95
C ALA A 103 20.06 13.26 8.57
N LYS A 104 21.11 14.04 8.27
CA LYS A 104 21.89 13.91 7.04
C LYS A 104 22.66 12.58 6.96
N GLU A 105 23.28 12.13 8.05
CA GLU A 105 23.99 10.86 8.07
C GLU A 105 23.02 9.67 8.02
N CYS A 106 21.88 9.76 8.71
CA CYS A 106 20.80 8.77 8.58
C CYS A 106 20.27 8.70 7.14
N LEU A 107 20.12 9.84 6.47
CA LEU A 107 19.73 9.89 5.07
C LEU A 107 20.81 9.30 4.14
N GLN A 108 22.10 9.54 4.43
CA GLN A 108 23.21 8.95 3.69
C GLN A 108 23.23 7.42 3.82
N ALA A 109 22.89 6.86 4.98
CA ALA A 109 22.72 5.43 5.17
C ALA A 109 21.64 4.86 4.23
N LEU A 110 20.49 5.51 4.14
CA LEU A 110 19.38 5.09 3.26
C LEU A 110 19.71 5.09 1.77
N ARG A 111 20.73 5.85 1.31
CA ARG A 111 21.14 5.86 -0.11
C ARG A 111 21.62 4.49 -0.61
N LYS A 112 22.02 3.60 0.30
CA LYS A 112 22.48 2.25 -0.03
C LYS A 112 21.32 1.26 -0.25
N ILE A 113 20.07 1.65 0.01
CA ILE A 113 18.92 0.73 -0.02
C ILE A 113 18.76 0.04 -1.36
N GLN A 114 18.98 0.74 -2.48
CA GLN A 114 18.89 0.12 -3.81
C GLN A 114 19.99 -0.93 -4.01
N ALA A 115 21.22 -0.64 -3.58
CA ALA A 115 22.31 -1.60 -3.64
C ALA A 115 22.03 -2.86 -2.79
N HIS A 116 21.33 -2.71 -1.65
CA HIS A 116 20.86 -3.85 -0.87
C HIS A 116 19.77 -4.63 -1.60
N VAL A 117 18.81 -3.95 -2.22
CA VAL A 117 17.77 -4.61 -3.03
C VAL A 117 18.40 -5.40 -4.17
N ASP A 118 19.34 -4.82 -4.90
CA ASP A 118 20.01 -5.47 -6.04
C ASP A 118 20.84 -6.69 -5.58
N ARG A 119 21.41 -6.64 -4.38
CA ARG A 119 22.17 -7.74 -3.77
C ARG A 119 21.26 -8.86 -3.23
N ILE A 120 20.15 -8.51 -2.58
CA ILE A 120 19.22 -9.46 -1.93
C ILE A 120 18.23 -10.07 -2.94
N SER A 121 17.86 -9.29 -3.96
CA SER A 121 16.96 -9.66 -5.03
C SER A 121 17.56 -9.31 -6.41
N PRO A 122 18.68 -9.96 -6.81
CA PRO A 122 19.29 -9.77 -8.13
C PRO A 122 18.32 -10.07 -9.29
N GLU A 123 18.49 -9.36 -10.41
CA GLU A 123 17.57 -9.45 -11.54
C GLU A 123 17.57 -10.82 -12.25
N ASP A 124 18.69 -11.53 -12.20
CA ASP A 124 18.88 -12.82 -12.86
C ASP A 124 18.23 -13.99 -12.11
N ILE A 125 17.87 -13.81 -10.84
CA ILE A 125 17.26 -14.85 -10.00
C ILE A 125 15.89 -14.47 -9.44
N ARG A 126 15.39 -13.26 -9.72
CA ARG A 126 14.08 -12.80 -9.26
C ARG A 126 12.98 -13.01 -10.31
N ASP A 127 11.77 -13.27 -9.84
CA ASP A 127 10.54 -13.28 -10.61
C ASP A 127 9.52 -12.29 -10.01
N GLU A 128 8.31 -12.26 -10.57
CA GLU A 128 7.23 -11.40 -10.08
C GLU A 128 6.84 -11.66 -8.63
N ASN A 129 7.04 -12.87 -8.11
CA ASN A 129 6.65 -13.25 -6.76
C ASN A 129 7.74 -12.85 -5.76
N ASN A 130 9.00 -13.13 -6.06
CA ASN A 130 10.10 -12.96 -5.12
C ASN A 130 10.96 -11.70 -5.36
N GLU A 131 10.61 -10.84 -6.32
CA GLU A 131 11.18 -9.49 -6.42
C GLU A 131 10.92 -8.73 -5.12
N LEU A 132 11.95 -8.06 -4.62
CA LEU A 132 11.86 -7.19 -3.45
C LEU A 132 11.47 -5.78 -3.89
N ILE A 133 10.26 -5.34 -3.54
CA ILE A 133 9.81 -3.96 -3.77
C ILE A 133 9.93 -3.22 -2.44
N VAL A 134 10.59 -2.06 -2.45
CA VAL A 134 10.77 -1.22 -1.26
C VAL A 134 10.35 0.21 -1.55
N GLY A 135 9.85 0.89 -0.53
CA GLY A 135 9.77 2.34 -0.54
C GLY A 135 10.08 2.95 0.81
N LEU A 136 10.43 4.23 0.74
CA LEU A 136 10.79 5.08 1.86
C LEU A 136 9.74 6.16 2.05
N ALA A 137 9.33 6.35 3.30
CA ALA A 137 8.51 7.47 3.70
C ALA A 137 9.06 8.09 4.99
N PHE A 138 8.83 9.38 5.18
CA PHE A 138 9.43 10.16 6.26
C PHE A 138 8.35 10.83 7.11
N GLY A 139 8.52 10.77 8.43
CA GLY A 139 7.68 11.47 9.38
C GLY A 139 7.82 12.99 9.24
N PRO A 140 6.86 13.77 9.75
CA PRO A 140 6.81 15.22 9.51
C PRO A 140 8.06 15.95 10.03
N GLU A 141 8.53 15.61 11.22
CA GLU A 141 9.69 16.26 11.83
C GLU A 141 11.01 15.88 11.13
N PHE A 142 11.19 14.61 10.77
CA PHE A 142 12.36 14.16 10.03
C PHE A 142 12.38 14.75 8.61
N LEU A 143 11.23 14.73 7.91
CA LEU A 143 11.08 15.30 6.58
C LEU A 143 11.47 16.79 6.57
N ALA A 144 11.04 17.57 7.56
CA ALA A 144 11.40 18.99 7.67
C ALA A 144 12.92 19.23 7.74
N LYS A 145 13.69 18.29 8.30
CA LYS A 145 15.17 18.36 8.37
C LYS A 145 15.84 18.00 7.05
N ILE A 146 15.31 17.01 6.32
CA ILE A 146 15.93 16.50 5.08
C ILE A 146 15.38 17.11 3.79
N TYR A 147 14.19 17.72 3.86
CA TYR A 147 13.52 18.38 2.75
C TYR A 147 12.83 19.69 3.21
N PRO A 148 13.60 20.74 3.56
CA PRO A 148 13.05 21.96 4.16
C PRO A 148 12.06 22.72 3.27
N ASP A 149 12.16 22.60 1.94
CA ASP A 149 11.28 23.24 0.98
C ASP A 149 10.04 22.39 0.61
N ALA A 150 9.78 21.26 1.29
CA ALA A 150 8.65 20.36 1.03
C ALA A 150 7.31 21.11 0.90
N GLY A 151 7.01 22.01 1.84
CA GLY A 151 5.78 22.80 1.81
C GLY A 151 5.69 23.76 0.61
N LYS A 152 6.81 24.37 0.21
CA LYS A 152 6.86 25.23 -0.99
C LYS A 152 6.67 24.44 -2.27
N ASN A 153 7.08 23.17 -2.26
CA ASN A 153 6.94 22.26 -3.38
C ASN A 153 5.59 21.52 -3.40
N GLY A 154 4.68 21.84 -2.48
CA GLY A 154 3.30 21.36 -2.48
C GLY A 154 3.03 20.15 -1.59
N VAL A 155 3.94 19.78 -0.69
CA VAL A 155 3.65 18.83 0.38
C VAL A 155 2.72 19.50 1.40
N GLU A 156 1.50 19.01 1.51
CA GLU A 156 0.52 19.42 2.52
C GLU A 156 0.99 19.04 3.93
N PRO A 157 0.64 19.79 4.98
CA PRO A 157 0.87 19.36 6.36
C PRO A 157 0.16 18.04 6.68
N PHE A 158 0.88 17.08 7.27
CA PHE A 158 0.38 15.73 7.56
C PHE A 158 0.63 15.30 9.02
N ILE A 159 0.16 16.08 9.99
CA ILE A 159 0.34 15.74 11.41
C ILE A 159 -0.71 14.72 11.86
N PHE A 160 -0.25 13.55 12.33
CA PHE A 160 -1.16 12.55 12.90
C PHE A 160 -1.66 13.01 14.27
N ARG A 161 -2.97 13.21 14.36
CA ARG A 161 -3.65 13.60 15.60
C ARG A 161 -4.10 12.36 16.36
N GLU A 162 -3.78 12.33 17.65
CA GLU A 162 -4.35 11.36 18.57
C GLU A 162 -5.87 11.55 18.64
N ARG A 163 -6.61 10.44 18.64
CA ARG A 163 -8.08 10.44 18.73
C ARG A 163 -8.54 9.56 19.86
N LYS A 164 -9.65 9.91 20.50
CA LYS A 164 -10.25 9.15 21.60
C LYS A 164 -11.74 8.99 21.39
N ASN A 165 -12.24 7.82 21.72
CA ASN A 165 -13.67 7.54 21.81
C ASN A 165 -13.98 6.76 23.10
N LYS A 166 -15.24 6.39 23.32
CA LYS A 166 -15.65 5.64 24.51
C LYS A 166 -15.09 4.21 24.58
N MET A 167 -14.71 3.65 23.43
CA MET A 167 -14.25 2.26 23.26
C MET A 167 -12.72 2.13 23.30
N GLY A 168 -11.98 3.23 23.19
CA GLY A 168 -10.53 3.22 23.20
C GLY A 168 -9.89 4.48 22.62
N GLN A 169 -8.57 4.41 22.49
CA GLN A 169 -7.72 5.48 21.97
C GLN A 169 -7.08 5.04 20.67
N MET A 170 -6.89 6.00 19.76
CA MET A 170 -6.03 5.90 18.59
C MET A 170 -4.80 6.76 18.85
N PRO A 171 -3.72 6.15 19.38
CA PRO A 171 -2.54 6.90 19.85
C PRO A 171 -1.76 7.49 18.68
N SER A 172 -1.12 8.65 18.91
CA SER A 172 -0.10 9.19 18.02
C SER A 172 1.27 8.74 18.54
N THR A 173 1.87 7.75 17.88
CA THR A 173 3.17 7.19 18.28
C THR A 173 4.33 7.75 17.47
N GLY A 174 4.05 8.39 16.33
CA GLY A 174 5.06 9.00 15.48
C GLY A 174 5.98 7.99 14.79
N GLY A 175 7.16 8.45 14.41
CA GLY A 175 8.16 7.72 13.62
C GLY A 175 8.83 8.66 12.63
N ASP A 176 10.14 8.48 12.43
CA ASP A 176 10.94 9.38 11.59
C ASP A 176 11.13 8.83 10.18
N ILE A 177 11.42 7.54 10.07
CA ILE A 177 11.65 6.84 8.80
C ILE A 177 10.80 5.57 8.78
N LEU A 178 10.00 5.41 7.74
CA LEU A 178 9.32 4.17 7.40
C LEU A 178 10.01 3.53 6.19
N VAL A 179 10.48 2.30 6.37
CA VAL A 179 10.82 1.39 5.28
C VAL A 179 9.68 0.39 5.15
N HIS A 180 8.92 0.51 4.06
CA HIS A 180 7.88 -0.44 3.69
C HIS A 180 8.38 -1.28 2.52
N ALA A 181 8.44 -2.60 2.69
CA ALA A 181 8.86 -3.50 1.64
C ALA A 181 7.93 -4.73 1.53
N VAL A 182 7.81 -5.28 0.33
CA VAL A 182 7.05 -6.51 0.07
C VAL A 182 7.88 -7.50 -0.74
N CYS A 183 7.70 -8.78 -0.46
CA CYS A 183 8.37 -9.88 -1.15
C CYS A 183 7.58 -11.19 -1.00
N GLY A 184 7.72 -12.11 -1.96
CA GLY A 184 7.26 -13.49 -1.83
C GLY A 184 8.06 -14.33 -0.83
N GLU A 185 9.23 -13.84 -0.42
CA GLU A 185 10.12 -14.52 0.52
C GLU A 185 10.40 -13.66 1.76
N ARG A 186 9.91 -14.09 2.92
CA ARG A 186 10.12 -13.36 4.19
C ARG A 186 11.61 -13.20 4.56
N GLY A 187 12.46 -14.15 4.17
CA GLY A 187 13.90 -14.09 4.44
C GLY A 187 14.58 -12.85 3.82
N LYS A 188 14.21 -12.49 2.59
CA LYS A 188 14.72 -11.28 1.90
C LYS A 188 14.33 -10.00 2.63
N LEU A 189 13.11 -9.95 3.16
CA LEU A 189 12.64 -8.83 3.97
C LEU A 189 13.43 -8.70 5.28
N PHE A 190 13.70 -9.82 5.95
CA PHE A 190 14.51 -9.84 7.15
C PHE A 190 15.95 -9.36 6.88
N GLU A 191 16.57 -9.84 5.80
CA GLU A 191 17.90 -9.40 5.39
C GLU A 191 17.94 -7.90 5.04
N LEU A 192 16.89 -7.37 4.39
CA LEU A 192 16.76 -5.94 4.12
C LEU A 192 16.70 -5.13 5.43
N ALA A 193 15.91 -5.57 6.41
CA ALA A 193 15.81 -4.91 7.71
C ALA A 193 17.17 -4.88 8.41
N GLN A 194 17.92 -6.00 8.43
CA GLN A 194 19.27 -6.05 8.97
C GLN A 194 20.21 -5.08 8.25
N ALA A 195 20.17 -5.03 6.92
CA ALA A 195 21.02 -4.15 6.14
C ALA A 195 20.75 -2.66 6.42
N VAL A 196 19.48 -2.26 6.48
CA VAL A 196 19.07 -0.89 6.82
C VAL A 196 19.54 -0.51 8.23
N LEU A 197 19.31 -1.37 9.21
CA LEU A 197 19.69 -1.10 10.61
C LEU A 197 21.21 -1.02 10.79
N ASN A 198 21.97 -1.89 10.13
CA ASN A 198 23.43 -1.91 10.20
C ASN A 198 24.09 -0.69 9.54
N ASP A 199 23.43 -0.07 8.56
CA ASP A 199 23.93 1.14 7.90
C ASP A 199 23.68 2.42 8.70
N MET A 200 22.75 2.40 9.65
CA MET A 200 22.46 3.58 10.47
C MET A 200 23.67 3.95 11.34
N PRO A 201 23.95 5.25 11.54
CA PRO A 201 25.05 5.66 12.40
C PRO A 201 24.87 5.11 13.83
N ASN A 202 25.98 4.75 14.47
CA ASN A 202 25.96 4.22 15.83
C ASN A 202 25.24 5.18 16.79
N GLY A 203 24.24 4.67 17.51
CA GLY A 203 23.43 5.47 18.45
C GLY A 203 22.40 6.40 17.78
N ALA A 204 22.27 6.39 16.46
CA ALA A 204 21.28 7.23 15.78
C ALA A 204 19.84 6.71 15.93
N VAL A 205 19.64 5.39 16.01
CA VAL A 205 18.32 4.79 16.17
C VAL A 205 18.00 4.68 17.67
N GLN A 206 17.00 5.43 18.13
CA GLN A 206 16.52 5.40 19.51
C GLN A 206 15.65 4.17 19.78
N SER A 207 14.73 3.86 18.85
CA SER A 207 13.88 2.68 18.93
C SER A 207 13.44 2.23 17.54
N VAL A 208 13.06 0.96 17.44
CA VAL A 208 12.63 0.31 16.20
C VAL A 208 11.28 -0.34 16.42
N GLU A 209 10.35 -0.11 15.50
CA GLU A 209 9.17 -0.95 15.33
C GLU A 209 9.36 -1.81 14.10
N GLU A 210 9.51 -3.12 14.29
CA GLU A 210 9.75 -4.09 13.22
C GLU A 210 8.57 -5.07 13.17
N THR A 211 7.75 -4.98 12.13
CA THR A 211 6.61 -5.88 11.93
C THR A 211 6.70 -6.58 10.59
N TYR A 212 6.56 -7.92 10.60
CA TYR A 212 6.43 -8.72 9.39
C TYR A 212 4.99 -9.12 9.17
N GLY A 213 4.47 -8.76 8.00
CA GLY A 213 3.15 -9.14 7.54
C GLY A 213 3.16 -10.43 6.71
N PHE A 214 2.01 -11.10 6.66
CA PHE A 214 1.80 -12.26 5.80
C PHE A 214 0.37 -12.27 5.24
N THR A 215 0.22 -12.70 3.99
CA THR A 215 -1.10 -12.99 3.42
C THR A 215 -1.75 -14.18 4.15
N TYR A 216 -3.06 -14.10 4.38
CA TYR A 216 -3.79 -15.13 5.12
C TYR A 216 -5.05 -15.56 4.38
N ARG A 217 -5.20 -16.86 4.13
CA ARG A 217 -6.42 -17.51 3.57
C ARG A 217 -7.08 -16.77 2.39
N GLY A 218 -6.28 -16.37 1.40
CA GLY A 218 -6.78 -15.70 0.19
C GLY A 218 -7.17 -14.24 0.41
N GLY A 219 -6.32 -13.46 1.09
CA GLY A 219 -6.53 -12.02 1.30
C GLY A 219 -7.45 -11.69 2.47
N ARG A 220 -7.52 -12.55 3.48
CA ARG A 220 -8.30 -12.33 4.70
C ARG A 220 -7.46 -11.71 5.80
N ASP A 221 -8.11 -10.90 6.61
CA ASP A 221 -7.63 -10.52 7.94
C ASP A 221 -7.74 -11.70 8.93
N LEU A 222 -7.05 -11.63 10.08
CA LEU A 222 -7.12 -12.65 11.14
C LEU A 222 -8.50 -12.74 11.80
N SER A 223 -9.35 -11.70 11.71
CA SER A 223 -10.78 -11.81 12.05
C SER A 223 -11.53 -12.81 11.16
N GLY A 224 -10.96 -13.14 10.00
CA GLY A 224 -11.50 -14.04 9.00
C GLY A 224 -12.34 -13.35 7.93
N PHE A 225 -12.47 -12.02 7.94
CA PHE A 225 -13.09 -11.26 6.84
C PHE A 225 -12.08 -11.01 5.72
N VAL A 226 -12.56 -10.93 4.48
CA VAL A 226 -11.72 -10.52 3.34
C VAL A 226 -11.37 -9.05 3.52
N ASP A 227 -10.09 -8.73 3.41
CA ASP A 227 -9.60 -7.37 3.37
C ASP A 227 -9.25 -6.95 1.93
N GLY A 228 -9.20 -5.66 1.65
CA GLY A 228 -8.82 -5.17 0.32
C GLY A 228 -9.92 -5.20 -0.76
N THR A 229 -11.16 -5.61 -0.46
CA THR A 229 -12.22 -5.74 -1.50
C THR A 229 -12.53 -4.44 -2.26
N ALA A 230 -12.46 -3.29 -1.59
CA ALA A 230 -12.68 -1.98 -2.19
C ALA A 230 -11.38 -1.27 -2.59
N ASN A 231 -10.25 -1.99 -2.58
CA ASN A 231 -8.97 -1.42 -3.00
C ASN A 231 -9.01 -1.13 -4.51
N PRO A 232 -8.43 -0.01 -4.99
CA PRO A 232 -8.32 0.23 -6.42
C PRO A 232 -7.56 -0.92 -7.10
N ALA A 233 -8.12 -1.47 -8.18
CA ALA A 233 -7.67 -2.73 -8.77
C ALA A 233 -6.55 -2.51 -9.79
N ASP A 234 -6.78 -1.64 -10.77
CA ASP A 234 -5.79 -1.37 -11.81
C ASP A 234 -4.83 -0.23 -11.44
N GLU A 235 -3.72 -0.17 -12.16
CA GLU A 235 -2.65 0.79 -11.94
C GLU A 235 -3.14 2.25 -12.04
N THR A 236 -4.02 2.56 -13.00
CA THR A 236 -4.50 3.93 -13.23
C THR A 236 -5.36 4.40 -12.05
N ASP A 237 -6.24 3.53 -11.59
CA ASP A 237 -7.11 3.72 -10.43
C ASP A 237 -6.30 3.88 -9.14
N ARG A 238 -5.21 3.11 -8.99
CA ARG A 238 -4.29 3.22 -7.85
C ARG A 238 -3.53 4.54 -7.86
N ILE A 239 -3.09 5.00 -9.03
CA ILE A 239 -2.43 6.30 -9.18
C ILE A 239 -3.38 7.44 -8.82
N GLU A 240 -4.60 7.43 -9.35
CA GLU A 240 -5.61 8.46 -9.06
C GLU A 240 -5.94 8.55 -7.56
N ALA A 241 -5.92 7.40 -6.87
CA ALA A 241 -6.17 7.29 -5.45
C ALA A 241 -4.99 7.75 -4.57
N ALA A 242 -3.76 7.35 -4.92
CA ALA A 242 -2.61 7.44 -4.04
C ALA A 242 -1.60 8.55 -4.37
N VAL A 243 -1.55 9.04 -5.61
CA VAL A 243 -0.47 9.93 -6.06
C VAL A 243 -0.95 11.38 -6.08
N SER A 244 -0.21 12.25 -5.39
CA SER A 244 -0.42 13.70 -5.43
C SER A 244 -0.13 14.23 -6.83
N GLU A 245 -1.10 14.91 -7.43
CA GLU A 245 -0.93 15.55 -8.75
C GLU A 245 0.14 16.66 -8.72
N THR A 246 0.32 17.30 -7.56
CA THR A 246 1.28 18.40 -7.37
C THR A 246 2.71 17.90 -7.21
N THR A 247 2.93 16.94 -6.30
CA THR A 247 4.29 16.51 -5.94
C THR A 247 4.72 15.23 -6.67
N GLY A 248 3.76 14.38 -7.06
CA GLY A 248 4.02 13.01 -7.49
C GLY A 248 4.35 12.04 -6.35
N GLY A 249 4.39 12.52 -5.10
CA GLY A 249 4.52 11.69 -3.90
C GLY A 249 3.16 11.20 -3.38
N SER A 250 3.17 10.65 -2.16
CA SER A 250 1.98 10.09 -1.51
C SER A 250 2.04 10.24 0.00
N TYR A 251 0.89 10.34 0.66
CA TYR A 251 0.79 10.34 2.12
C TYR A 251 0.48 8.95 2.60
N VAL A 252 1.13 8.53 3.68
CA VAL A 252 1.05 7.18 4.23
C VAL A 252 0.47 7.23 5.62
N LEU A 253 -0.54 6.41 5.89
CA LEU A 253 -1.01 6.10 7.24
C LEU A 253 -0.52 4.72 7.62
N ALA A 254 0.21 4.60 8.72
CA ALA A 254 0.64 3.33 9.29
C ALA A 254 0.11 3.17 10.72
N GLN A 255 -0.53 2.03 11.00
CA GLN A 255 -1.08 1.70 12.31
C GLN A 255 -0.97 0.20 12.57
N ARG A 256 -0.43 -0.17 13.74
CA ARG A 256 -0.44 -1.56 14.20
C ARG A 256 -1.70 -1.81 15.02
N TRP A 257 -2.59 -2.66 14.54
CA TRP A 257 -3.84 -3.00 15.23
C TRP A 257 -3.73 -4.35 15.93
N LEU A 258 -4.11 -4.41 17.20
CA LEU A 258 -4.18 -5.62 17.99
C LEU A 258 -5.60 -6.16 18.00
N HIS A 259 -5.74 -7.43 17.64
CA HIS A 259 -7.03 -8.12 17.66
C HIS A 259 -7.28 -8.81 19.00
N ASP A 260 -8.52 -8.77 19.46
CA ASP A 260 -9.01 -9.65 20.52
C ASP A 260 -9.41 -11.00 19.90
N MET A 261 -8.43 -11.91 19.81
CA MET A 261 -8.64 -13.23 19.20
C MET A 261 -9.63 -14.09 19.98
N LYS A 262 -9.75 -13.89 21.30
CA LYS A 262 -10.75 -14.60 22.10
C LYS A 262 -12.14 -14.15 21.69
N LYS A 263 -12.36 -12.83 21.57
CA LYS A 263 -13.63 -12.28 21.12
C LYS A 263 -13.96 -12.70 19.70
N ILE A 264 -13.00 -12.64 18.76
CA ILE A 264 -13.18 -13.12 17.38
C ILE A 264 -13.61 -14.60 17.34
N ALA A 265 -13.07 -15.45 18.22
CA ALA A 265 -13.37 -16.87 18.25
C ALA A 265 -14.75 -17.19 18.85
N THR A 266 -15.23 -16.39 19.80
CA THR A 266 -16.47 -16.68 20.55
C THR A 266 -17.68 -15.85 20.12
N GLU A 267 -17.46 -14.73 19.43
CA GLU A 267 -18.53 -13.81 19.06
C GLU A 267 -19.48 -14.42 18.01
N ASN A 268 -20.76 -14.05 18.09
CA ASN A 268 -21.73 -14.46 17.08
C ASN A 268 -21.32 -13.89 15.72
N VAL A 269 -21.27 -14.75 14.69
CA VAL A 269 -20.88 -14.34 13.34
C VAL A 269 -21.72 -13.17 12.82
N LYS A 270 -23.02 -13.11 13.14
CA LYS A 270 -23.91 -12.02 12.72
C LYS A 270 -23.55 -10.69 13.37
N THR A 271 -23.09 -10.70 14.62
CA THR A 271 -22.56 -9.51 15.29
C THR A 271 -21.30 -9.01 14.59
N MET A 272 -20.37 -9.92 14.27
CA MET A 272 -19.15 -9.58 13.54
C MET A 272 -19.47 -9.04 12.14
N GLU A 273 -20.38 -9.68 11.41
CA GLU A 273 -20.85 -9.25 10.09
C GLU A 273 -21.51 -7.87 10.13
N ALA A 274 -22.32 -7.58 11.15
CA ALA A 274 -22.93 -6.27 11.35
C ALA A 274 -21.88 -5.18 11.64
N ASN A 275 -20.86 -5.51 12.44
CA ASN A 275 -19.75 -4.58 12.74
C ASN A 275 -18.85 -4.31 11.52
N VAL A 276 -18.65 -5.29 10.64
CA VAL A 276 -17.85 -5.11 9.41
C VAL A 276 -18.66 -4.50 8.26
N GLY A 277 -19.93 -4.89 8.13
CA GLY A 277 -20.82 -4.51 7.01
C GLY A 277 -20.77 -5.47 5.80
N ARG A 278 -20.18 -6.67 5.97
CA ARG A 278 -20.11 -7.72 4.94
C ARG A 278 -20.30 -9.09 5.56
N THR A 279 -20.75 -10.07 4.79
CA THR A 279 -20.81 -11.47 5.23
C THR A 279 -19.40 -12.05 5.35
N LYS A 280 -19.17 -12.90 6.36
CA LYS A 280 -17.83 -13.44 6.66
C LYS A 280 -17.39 -14.48 5.63
N GLY A 281 -18.29 -15.38 5.24
CA GLY A 281 -18.00 -16.46 4.29
C GLY A 281 -17.74 -15.92 2.88
N ASP A 282 -18.78 -15.33 2.30
CA ASP A 282 -18.83 -14.98 0.88
C ASP A 282 -18.40 -13.54 0.58
N ASN A 283 -18.07 -12.77 1.62
CA ASN A 283 -17.66 -11.37 1.48
C ASN A 283 -18.72 -10.53 0.74
N ILE A 284 -20.00 -10.78 0.97
CA ILE A 284 -21.10 -10.06 0.32
C ILE A 284 -21.44 -8.82 1.15
N ARG A 285 -21.59 -7.66 0.50
CA ARG A 285 -22.03 -6.43 1.17
C ARG A 285 -23.42 -6.60 1.78
N ILE A 286 -23.59 -6.18 3.02
CA ILE A 286 -24.89 -6.19 3.70
C ILE A 286 -25.62 -4.87 3.42
N GLU A 287 -26.87 -4.96 2.98
CA GLU A 287 -27.74 -3.82 2.70
C GLU A 287 -28.98 -3.85 3.62
N PRO A 288 -29.46 -2.70 4.13
CA PRO A 288 -28.82 -1.38 4.00
C PRO A 288 -27.50 -1.31 4.79
N ILE A 289 -26.54 -0.52 4.31
CA ILE A 289 -25.28 -0.30 5.02
C ILE A 289 -25.58 0.34 6.38
N ALA A 290 -25.34 -0.39 7.46
CA ALA A 290 -25.54 0.11 8.81
C ALA A 290 -24.55 1.26 9.09
N PRO A 291 -25.00 2.41 9.63
CA PRO A 291 -24.11 3.52 9.94
C PRO A 291 -22.96 3.11 10.84
N THR A 292 -23.18 2.24 11.83
CA THR A 292 -22.15 1.78 12.78
C THR A 292 -21.14 0.80 12.19
N SER A 293 -21.42 0.17 11.04
CA SER A 293 -20.51 -0.79 10.43
C SER A 293 -19.23 -0.12 9.92
N HIS A 294 -18.12 -0.86 9.87
CA HIS A 294 -16.87 -0.39 9.28
C HIS A 294 -17.09 0.15 7.87
N LEU A 295 -17.80 -0.63 7.04
CA LEU A 295 -18.17 -0.20 5.70
C LEU A 295 -18.94 1.12 5.71
N GLY A 296 -19.88 1.33 6.64
CA GLY A 296 -20.62 2.60 6.77
C GLY A 296 -19.81 3.76 7.32
N ARG A 297 -18.70 3.49 8.03
CA ARG A 297 -17.78 4.52 8.51
C ARG A 297 -16.81 4.98 7.42
N VAL A 298 -16.25 4.06 6.65
CA VAL A 298 -15.16 4.35 5.69
C VAL A 298 -15.62 4.46 4.23
N LYS A 299 -16.86 4.06 3.91
CA LYS A 299 -17.47 4.34 2.61
C LYS A 299 -18.13 5.72 2.66
N ARG A 300 -17.82 6.55 1.68
CA ARG A 300 -18.56 7.79 1.43
C ARG A 300 -19.93 7.48 0.85
N ASP A 301 -20.96 8.10 1.40
CA ASP A 301 -22.29 8.12 0.80
C ASP A 301 -22.52 9.45 0.07
N ALA A 302 -23.60 9.53 -0.71
CA ALA A 302 -23.96 10.75 -1.43
C ALA A 302 -24.44 11.89 -0.50
N ALA A 303 -24.70 11.59 0.78
CA ALA A 303 -25.11 12.56 1.79
C ALA A 303 -23.92 13.19 2.53
N ASP A 304 -22.68 12.71 2.28
CA ASP A 304 -21.47 13.28 2.84
C ASP A 304 -21.19 14.67 2.27
N THR A 305 -21.41 15.70 3.10
CA THR A 305 -21.23 17.11 2.75
C THR A 305 -19.84 17.65 3.10
N SER A 306 -18.89 16.81 3.55
CA SER A 306 -17.56 17.25 3.99
C SER A 306 -16.71 17.86 2.88
N GLY A 307 -17.04 17.61 1.61
CA GLY A 307 -16.26 18.06 0.45
C GLY A 307 -14.93 17.33 0.26
N VAL A 308 -14.52 16.47 1.20
CA VAL A 308 -13.28 15.69 1.11
C VAL A 308 -13.53 14.44 0.27
N MET A 309 -13.00 14.43 -0.96
CA MET A 309 -13.16 13.33 -1.91
C MET A 309 -11.83 12.62 -2.17
N GLY A 310 -11.85 11.29 -2.27
CA GLY A 310 -10.70 10.52 -2.74
C GLY A 310 -10.62 9.10 -2.18
N ARG A 311 -9.97 8.21 -2.93
CA ARG A 311 -9.74 6.82 -2.51
C ARG A 311 -8.39 6.71 -1.80
N ILE A 312 -8.14 5.53 -1.24
CA ILE A 312 -6.85 5.14 -0.68
C ILE A 312 -6.43 3.82 -1.32
N VAL A 313 -5.14 3.58 -1.44
CA VAL A 313 -4.57 2.28 -1.79
C VAL A 313 -4.04 1.65 -0.52
N ARG A 314 -4.54 0.47 -0.17
CA ARG A 314 -4.17 -0.25 1.05
C ARG A 314 -3.21 -1.38 0.71
N HIS A 315 -2.21 -1.53 1.58
CA HIS A 315 -1.17 -2.57 1.56
C HIS A 315 -1.13 -3.32 2.90
N SER A 316 -2.29 -3.42 3.55
CA SER A 316 -2.40 -3.92 4.92
C SER A 316 -2.25 -5.44 4.96
N LEU A 317 -1.50 -5.94 5.94
CA LEU A 317 -1.27 -7.38 6.09
C LEU A 317 -1.47 -7.83 7.55
N PRO A 318 -2.04 -9.03 7.77
CA PRO A 318 -1.95 -9.73 9.03
C PRO A 318 -0.52 -9.80 9.58
N TYR A 319 -0.36 -9.67 10.89
CA TYR A 319 0.93 -9.88 11.57
C TYR A 319 0.74 -10.60 12.90
N GLY A 320 1.86 -11.05 13.47
CA GLY A 320 1.95 -11.52 14.85
C GLY A 320 2.52 -12.91 15.00
N ILE A 321 2.45 -13.42 16.22
CA ILE A 321 2.86 -14.77 16.58
C ILE A 321 1.71 -15.50 17.29
N ALA A 322 1.62 -16.82 17.11
CA ALA A 322 0.53 -17.61 17.67
C ALA A 322 0.48 -17.56 19.22
N SER A 323 1.62 -17.33 19.87
CA SER A 323 1.76 -17.28 21.33
C SER A 323 1.66 -15.87 21.92
N GLY A 324 1.34 -14.85 21.13
CA GLY A 324 1.43 -13.47 21.55
C GLY A 324 0.51 -12.54 20.78
N GLU A 325 0.93 -11.28 20.65
CA GLU A 325 0.16 -10.26 19.94
C GLU A 325 0.05 -10.59 18.45
N CYS A 326 -1.16 -10.44 17.91
CA CYS A 326 -1.44 -10.55 16.48
C CYS A 326 -2.60 -9.65 16.10
N GLY A 327 -2.66 -9.30 14.81
CA GLY A 327 -3.73 -8.50 14.26
C GLY A 327 -3.39 -8.06 12.84
N LEU A 328 -3.69 -6.79 12.53
CA LEU A 328 -3.47 -6.21 11.21
C LEU A 328 -2.48 -5.06 11.32
N PHE A 329 -1.45 -5.06 10.47
CA PHE A 329 -0.68 -3.84 10.25
C PHE A 329 -1.40 -3.09 9.13
N PHE A 330 -2.16 -2.07 9.52
CA PHE A 330 -2.84 -1.20 8.58
C PHE A 330 -1.81 -0.25 7.98
N ILE A 331 -1.65 -0.32 6.66
CA ILE A 331 -0.92 0.68 5.89
C ILE A 331 -1.70 1.06 4.65
N ALA A 332 -1.76 2.36 4.38
CA ALA A 332 -2.45 2.90 3.23
C ALA A 332 -1.74 4.13 2.68
N TYR A 333 -1.93 4.36 1.38
CA TYR A 333 -1.40 5.47 0.61
C TYR A 333 -2.54 6.29 0.03
N THR A 334 -2.39 7.60 0.01
CA THR A 334 -3.40 8.52 -0.53
C THR A 334 -2.76 9.78 -1.08
N LYS A 335 -3.45 10.47 -2.00
CA LYS A 335 -2.99 11.73 -2.59
C LYS A 335 -3.09 12.95 -1.69
N SER A 336 -3.85 12.89 -0.59
CA SER A 336 -4.00 13.99 0.39
C SER A 336 -4.27 13.45 1.81
N PRO A 337 -3.59 13.96 2.86
CA PRO A 337 -3.75 13.47 4.23
C PRO A 337 -5.16 13.71 4.78
N GLN A 338 -5.90 14.66 4.21
CA GLN A 338 -7.28 14.98 4.58
C GLN A 338 -8.24 13.79 4.40
N ILE A 339 -7.94 12.91 3.43
CA ILE A 339 -8.72 11.69 3.18
C ILE A 339 -8.61 10.71 4.35
N PHE A 340 -7.42 10.60 4.95
CA PHE A 340 -7.24 9.80 6.16
C PHE A 340 -7.91 10.45 7.36
N ASP A 341 -7.73 11.75 7.55
CA ASP A 341 -8.34 12.46 8.67
C ASP A 341 -9.86 12.32 8.67
N TRP A 342 -10.49 12.46 7.51
CA TRP A 342 -11.93 12.20 7.33
C TRP A 342 -12.32 10.79 7.77
N ALA A 343 -11.58 9.76 7.33
CA ALA A 343 -11.89 8.38 7.67
C ALA A 343 -11.71 8.11 9.16
N LEU A 344 -10.58 8.53 9.75
CA LEU A 344 -10.25 8.30 11.15
C LEU A 344 -11.17 9.07 12.11
N ASP A 345 -11.56 10.31 11.76
CA ASP A 345 -12.51 11.10 12.54
C ASP A 345 -13.89 10.42 12.55
N ARG A 346 -14.35 9.90 11.41
CA ARG A 346 -15.59 9.10 11.34
C ARG A 346 -15.50 7.78 12.10
N MET A 347 -14.38 7.06 11.99
CA MET A 347 -14.21 5.79 12.71
C MET A 347 -14.26 6.00 14.22
N THR A 348 -13.69 7.11 14.70
CA THR A 348 -13.62 7.42 16.13
C THR A 348 -14.86 8.16 16.66
N GLY A 349 -15.84 8.48 15.81
CA GLY A 349 -17.03 9.22 16.21
C GLY A 349 -16.75 10.71 16.54
N LEU A 350 -15.66 11.26 16.01
CA LEU A 350 -15.37 12.69 16.05
C LEU A 350 -16.09 13.47 14.92
N SER A 351 -16.75 12.77 14.01
CA SER A 351 -17.72 13.34 13.08
C SER A 351 -18.98 13.84 13.79
N HIS A 352 -19.76 14.67 13.08
CA HIS A 352 -20.98 15.30 13.60
C HIS A 352 -22.06 14.31 14.09
N ASP A 353 -22.06 13.07 13.58
CA ASP A 353 -23.02 12.04 13.96
C ASP A 353 -22.66 11.30 15.26
N HIS A 354 -21.43 11.50 15.76
CA HIS A 354 -20.90 10.87 16.98
C HIS A 354 -20.93 9.32 16.98
N ILE A 355 -21.04 8.69 15.80
CA ILE A 355 -21.12 7.24 15.67
C ILE A 355 -19.71 6.65 15.53
N THR A 356 -19.37 5.73 16.42
CA THR A 356 -18.09 4.98 16.41
C THR A 356 -18.16 3.75 15.51
N ASP A 357 -17.02 3.37 14.93
CA ASP A 357 -16.85 2.17 14.12
C ASP A 357 -17.01 0.87 14.91
N GLY A 358 -17.79 -0.06 14.35
CA GLY A 358 -17.94 -1.43 14.83
C GLY A 358 -16.65 -2.24 14.89
N LEU A 359 -15.58 -1.89 14.15
CA LEU A 359 -14.28 -2.57 14.27
C LEU A 359 -13.72 -2.52 15.70
N PHE A 360 -13.94 -1.41 16.42
CA PHE A 360 -13.50 -1.29 17.81
C PHE A 360 -14.12 -2.34 18.75
N HIS A 361 -15.12 -3.09 18.29
CA HIS A 361 -15.66 -4.23 19.00
C HIS A 361 -14.63 -5.34 19.22
N PHE A 362 -13.71 -5.57 18.29
CA PHE A 362 -12.79 -6.72 18.34
C PHE A 362 -11.33 -6.37 18.01
N THR A 363 -11.02 -5.11 17.72
CA THR A 363 -9.65 -4.67 17.45
C THR A 363 -9.40 -3.27 17.98
N ARG A 364 -8.15 -2.96 18.34
CA ARG A 364 -7.72 -1.63 18.77
C ARG A 364 -6.36 -1.25 18.19
N PRO A 365 -6.11 0.01 17.82
CA PRO A 365 -4.80 0.44 17.38
C PRO A 365 -3.85 0.54 18.59
N LEU A 366 -2.63 0.07 18.40
CA LEU A 366 -1.52 0.23 19.34
C LEU A 366 -0.62 1.40 18.94
N THR A 367 -0.55 1.70 17.65
CA THR A 367 0.30 2.73 17.07
C THR A 367 -0.44 3.55 16.02
N GLY A 368 0.08 4.73 15.72
CA GLY A 368 -0.49 5.62 14.71
C GLY A 368 0.48 6.71 14.29
N ALA A 369 0.76 6.76 12.99
CA ALA A 369 1.65 7.75 12.41
C ALA A 369 1.28 8.05 10.95
N TYR A 370 1.55 9.30 10.55
CA TYR A 370 1.55 9.72 9.16
C TYR A 370 2.99 9.90 8.67
N PHE A 371 3.23 9.48 7.43
CA PHE A 371 4.48 9.70 6.72
C PHE A 371 4.19 10.30 5.35
N TYR A 372 5.21 10.91 4.76
CA TYR A 372 5.19 11.29 3.36
C TYR A 372 6.17 10.42 2.58
N SER A 373 5.68 9.73 1.56
CA SER A 373 6.45 8.95 0.59
C SER A 373 6.76 9.86 -0.60
N PRO A 374 7.99 10.39 -0.74
CA PRO A 374 8.32 11.29 -1.83
C PRO A 374 8.19 10.60 -3.19
N SER A 375 7.98 11.38 -4.24
CA SER A 375 8.18 10.89 -5.60
C SER A 375 9.62 10.40 -5.79
N ARG A 376 9.88 9.58 -6.82
CA ARG A 376 11.23 9.16 -7.21
C ARG A 376 12.16 10.36 -7.44
N VAL A 377 11.64 11.41 -8.09
CA VAL A 377 12.37 12.65 -8.38
C VAL A 377 12.69 13.42 -7.09
N GLU A 378 11.72 13.57 -6.19
CA GLU A 378 11.96 14.21 -4.90
C GLU A 378 12.95 13.41 -4.05
N LEU A 379 12.79 12.08 -3.98
CA LEU A 379 13.68 11.21 -3.21
C LEU A 379 15.13 11.31 -3.72
N GLU A 380 15.33 11.35 -5.04
CA GLU A 380 16.64 11.57 -5.63
C GLU A 380 17.22 12.95 -5.26
N GLY A 381 16.40 14.01 -5.32
CA GLY A 381 16.78 15.36 -4.91
C GLY A 381 17.14 15.46 -3.41
N ILE A 382 16.36 14.80 -2.56
CA ILE A 382 16.59 14.65 -1.12
C ILE A 382 17.95 13.98 -0.89
N PHE A 383 18.23 12.86 -1.56
CA PHE A 383 19.53 12.16 -1.45
C PHE A 383 20.73 12.98 -1.94
N LYS A 384 20.53 13.90 -2.89
CA LYS A 384 21.55 14.84 -3.39
C LYS A 384 21.78 16.03 -2.46
N GLY A 385 20.99 16.20 -1.40
CA GLY A 385 21.17 17.26 -0.39
C GLY A 385 20.17 18.41 -0.51
N GLY A 386 18.97 18.17 -1.05
CA GLY A 386 17.85 19.12 -1.00
C GLY A 386 18.00 20.37 -1.86
N GLY A 387 18.93 20.38 -2.83
CA GLY A 387 19.08 21.48 -3.78
C GLY A 387 17.87 21.57 -4.71
N ALA A 388 17.35 22.80 -4.87
CA ALA A 388 16.18 23.14 -5.69
C ALA A 388 15.97 22.20 -6.89
N ILE A 389 14.82 21.52 -6.92
CA ILE A 389 14.36 20.78 -8.09
C ILE A 389 14.12 21.84 -9.17
N GLY A 390 15.11 22.06 -10.02
CA GLY A 390 15.09 23.09 -11.05
C GLY A 390 13.92 22.86 -11.99
N GLY A 391 12.86 23.65 -11.83
CA GLY A 391 11.81 23.80 -12.81
C GLY A 391 12.39 24.39 -14.09
N LYS A 392 12.84 23.52 -15.01
CA LYS A 392 12.94 23.92 -16.41
C LYS A 392 11.53 24.09 -16.92
N SER A 393 11.03 25.31 -16.77
CA SER A 393 10.05 25.90 -17.67
C SER A 393 10.50 25.60 -19.11
N PHE A 394 9.81 24.68 -19.78
CA PHE A 394 9.85 24.59 -21.23
C PHE A 394 9.13 25.83 -21.77
N GLY A 395 9.85 26.96 -21.78
CA GLY A 395 9.44 28.13 -22.52
C GLY A 395 9.48 27.79 -24.00
N LEU A 396 8.32 27.71 -24.65
CA LEU A 396 8.23 27.82 -26.10
C LEU A 396 8.86 29.16 -26.50
N GLN A 397 10.10 29.13 -27.00
CA GLN A 397 10.58 30.21 -27.85
C GLN A 397 9.74 30.18 -29.12
N ARG A 398 8.80 31.13 -29.21
CA ARG A 398 8.23 31.55 -30.49
C ARG A 398 9.36 32.20 -31.27
N ASN A 399 9.91 31.47 -32.24
CA ASN A 399 10.66 32.08 -33.33
C ASN A 399 9.69 32.93 -34.15
N SER A 400 9.83 34.25 -34.03
CA SER A 400 9.35 35.20 -35.02
C SER A 400 10.31 35.17 -36.21
N LEU A 401 9.85 34.61 -37.33
CA LEU A 401 10.46 34.80 -38.64
C LEU A 401 10.03 36.16 -39.19
N LEU A 402 11.01 37.02 -39.42
CA LEU A 402 11.10 37.87 -40.60
C LEU A 402 12.23 37.30 -41.47
#